data_AF-A0A529K925-F1
#
_entry.id   AF-A0A529K925-F1
#
_cell.length_a   1.000
_cell.length_b   1.000
_cell.length_c   1.000
_cell.angle_alpha   90.00
_cell.angle_beta   90.00
_cell.angle_gamma   90.00
#
_symmetry.space_group_name_H-M   'P 1'
#
loop_
_entity.id
_entity.type
_entity.pdbx_description
1 polymer ?
#
loop_
_entity_poly.entity_id
_entity_poly.type
_entity_poly.pdbx_seq_one_letter_code
_entity_poly.pdbx_strand_id
1 'polypeptide(L)'
;MYDLTKLASPLDVGRVRIRNRAFLAPMSGTTDEPFRQRAYAHGAGLVVSEMVASGELARGRAGCGLRIRHSGLPVHMVQLAGHEAAHMAEGARIAAGEGADIVDINMGCPAKKVTGGYAGSALMRDLDHALSLIEAVVGAVEVPV
;
A
#
# COMPACT_ATOMS: atom_id res chain seq x y z
N MET A 1 32.24 6.94 -0.77
CA MET A 1 31.59 6.32 0.40
C MET A 1 30.17 6.86 0.45
N TYR A 2 29.14 6.00 0.44
CA TYR A 2 27.74 6.48 0.51
C TYR A 2 27.49 7.10 1.89
N ASP A 3 26.85 8.26 1.92
CA ASP A 3 26.45 8.89 3.18
C ASP A 3 25.25 8.13 3.79
N LEU A 4 25.56 7.22 4.71
CA LEU A 4 24.55 6.43 5.43
C LEU A 4 23.75 7.28 6.42
N THR A 5 24.19 8.49 6.78
CA THR A 5 23.44 9.34 7.71
C THR A 5 22.12 9.81 7.10
N LYS A 6 22.09 10.00 5.78
CA LYS A 6 20.87 10.29 5.03
C LYS A 6 19.82 9.19 5.21
N LEU A 7 20.23 7.91 5.25
CA LEU A 7 19.29 6.80 5.44
C LEU A 7 18.66 6.80 6.85
N ALA A 8 19.37 7.31 7.85
CA ALA A 8 18.87 7.44 9.21
C ALA A 8 17.98 8.69 9.43
N SER A 9 17.99 9.64 8.50
CA SER A 9 17.15 10.85 8.59
C SER A 9 15.67 10.55 8.33
N PRO A 10 14.72 11.26 8.97
CA PRO A 10 13.31 11.13 8.67
C PRO A 10 12.94 11.45 7.21
N LEU A 11 11.81 10.91 6.76
CA LEU A 11 11.15 11.24 5.50
C LEU A 11 9.69 11.56 5.79
N ASP A 12 9.18 12.67 5.25
CA ASP A 12 7.77 13.01 5.31
C ASP A 12 7.09 12.59 4.00
N VAL A 13 5.96 11.88 4.12
CA VAL A 13 5.07 11.50 3.01
C VAL A 13 3.74 12.20 3.27
N GLY A 14 3.48 13.29 2.55
CA GLY A 14 2.43 14.23 2.90
C GLY A 14 2.59 14.72 4.35
N ARG A 15 1.60 14.45 5.20
CA ARG A 15 1.61 14.79 6.63
C ARG A 15 2.17 13.70 7.55
N VAL A 16 2.54 12.54 7.01
CA VAL A 16 3.00 11.38 7.80
C VAL A 16 4.53 11.36 7.85
N ARG A 17 5.09 11.39 9.08
CA ARG A 17 6.53 11.35 9.31
C ARG A 17 7.02 9.92 9.53
N ILE A 18 7.96 9.48 8.69
CA ILE A 18 8.63 8.18 8.76
C ILE A 18 10.01 8.36 9.41
N ARG A 19 10.34 7.51 10.38
CA ARG A 19 11.52 7.69 11.26
C ARG A 19 12.88 7.58 10.56
N ASN A 20 12.97 6.90 9.42
CA ASN A 20 14.19 6.72 8.63
C ASN A 20 13.81 6.32 7.19
N ARG A 21 14.78 6.10 6.29
CA ARG A 21 14.57 5.81 4.85
C ARG A 21 14.80 4.35 4.45
N ALA A 22 14.69 3.42 5.39
CA ALA A 22 14.79 1.99 5.13
C ALA A 22 13.41 1.33 5.25
N PHE A 23 12.82 0.89 4.13
CA PHE A 23 11.43 0.42 4.11
C PHE A 23 11.33 -1.07 3.84
N LEU A 24 10.39 -1.73 4.51
CA LEU A 24 9.99 -3.09 4.17
C LEU A 24 8.94 -3.02 3.05
N ALA A 25 9.34 -3.49 1.86
CA ALA A 25 8.45 -3.57 0.71
C ALA A 25 7.28 -4.54 0.95
N PRO A 26 6.11 -4.31 0.30
CA PRO A 26 4.98 -5.21 0.38
C PRO A 26 5.28 -6.54 -0.32
N MET A 27 5.09 -7.66 0.38
CA MET A 27 5.31 -9.00 -0.17
C MET A 27 4.13 -9.90 0.20
N SER A 28 3.28 -10.19 -0.78
CA SER A 28 2.12 -11.07 -0.59
C SER A 28 2.57 -12.46 -0.14
N GLY A 29 1.99 -12.95 0.95
CA GLY A 29 2.34 -14.19 1.64
C GLY A 29 3.50 -14.05 2.63
N THR A 30 4.05 -12.85 2.84
CA THR A 30 5.22 -12.65 3.72
C THR A 30 5.04 -11.48 4.68
N THR A 31 4.57 -10.32 4.21
CA THR A 31 4.41 -9.12 5.06
C THR A 31 3.09 -9.12 5.84
N ASP A 32 2.79 -10.21 6.53
CA ASP A 32 1.69 -10.29 7.49
C ASP A 32 1.96 -9.39 8.73
N GLU A 33 0.96 -9.26 9.60
CA GLU A 33 1.08 -8.39 10.79
C GLU A 33 2.29 -8.74 11.67
N PRO A 34 2.51 -10.00 12.09
CA PRO A 34 3.67 -10.37 12.89
C PRO A 34 5.01 -10.06 12.21
N PHE A 35 5.16 -10.33 10.91
CA PHE A 35 6.40 -10.04 10.20
C PHE A 35 6.69 -8.54 10.14
N ARG A 36 5.66 -7.71 9.90
CA ARG A 36 5.79 -6.25 9.90
C ARG A 36 6.21 -5.72 11.28
N GLN A 37 5.63 -6.23 12.36
CA GLN A 37 6.03 -5.87 13.72
C GLN A 37 7.50 -6.20 13.99
N ARG A 38 7.97 -7.38 13.57
CA ARG A 38 9.38 -7.79 13.72
C ARG A 38 10.30 -6.89 12.89
N ALA A 39 9.98 -6.64 11.62
CA ALA A 39 10.79 -5.78 10.76
C ALA A 39 10.91 -4.35 11.32
N TYR A 40 9.81 -3.80 11.85
CA TYR A 40 9.84 -2.51 12.54
C TYR A 40 10.66 -2.57 13.83
N ALA A 41 10.54 -3.61 14.65
CA ALA A 41 11.39 -3.76 15.84
C ALA A 41 12.89 -3.82 15.49
N HIS A 42 13.25 -4.29 14.30
CA HIS A 42 14.63 -4.37 13.80
C HIS A 42 15.09 -3.16 12.97
N GLY A 43 14.31 -2.07 12.92
CA GLY A 43 14.78 -0.79 12.39
C GLY A 43 14.16 -0.31 11.08
N ALA A 44 13.23 -1.06 10.47
CA ALA A 44 12.50 -0.57 9.29
C ALA A 44 11.75 0.73 9.61
N GLY A 45 11.97 1.79 8.85
CA GLY A 45 11.31 3.08 9.01
C GLY A 45 9.81 3.01 8.74
N LEU A 46 9.45 2.28 7.68
CA LEU A 46 8.09 2.02 7.22
C LEU A 46 7.95 0.55 6.87
N VAL A 47 6.77 -0.01 7.11
CA VAL A 47 6.40 -1.37 6.71
C VAL A 47 5.06 -1.31 5.99
N VAL A 48 4.95 -2.01 4.86
CA VAL A 48 3.74 -2.01 4.03
C VAL A 48 3.00 -3.33 4.20
N SER A 49 1.66 -3.28 4.23
CA SER A 49 0.81 -4.47 4.26
C SER A 49 1.12 -5.44 3.11
N GLU A 50 0.59 -6.65 3.18
CA GLU A 50 0.43 -7.43 1.95
C GLU A 50 -0.44 -6.66 0.95
N MET A 51 -0.28 -6.98 -0.34
CA MET A 51 -1.13 -6.43 -1.38
C MET A 51 -2.57 -6.95 -1.24
N VAL A 52 -3.53 -6.02 -1.33
CA VAL A 52 -4.96 -6.30 -1.21
C VAL A 52 -5.66 -5.95 -2.52
N ALA A 53 -6.41 -6.91 -3.06
CA ALA A 53 -7.19 -6.69 -4.27
C ALA A 53 -8.39 -5.77 -3.95
N SER A 54 -8.44 -4.59 -4.56
CA SER A 54 -9.43 -3.55 -4.22
C SER A 54 -10.86 -4.00 -4.51
N GLY A 55 -11.10 -4.70 -5.62
CA GLY A 55 -12.42 -5.25 -5.95
C GLY A 55 -12.89 -6.36 -5.01
N GLU A 56 -11.98 -7.07 -4.34
CA GLU A 56 -12.33 -8.07 -3.33
C GLU A 56 -12.67 -7.39 -2.00
N LEU A 57 -11.88 -6.39 -1.64
CA LEU A 57 -12.09 -5.56 -0.46
C LEU A 57 -13.43 -4.81 -0.52
N ALA A 58 -13.72 -4.16 -1.65
CA ALA A 58 -14.97 -3.44 -1.89
C ALA A 58 -16.22 -4.34 -1.83
N ARG A 59 -16.08 -5.64 -2.12
CA ARG A 59 -17.17 -6.63 -2.03
C ARG A 59 -17.25 -7.30 -0.65
N GLY A 60 -16.41 -6.92 0.30
CA GLY A 60 -16.36 -7.51 1.63
C GLY A 60 -15.94 -8.99 1.64
N ARG A 61 -15.14 -9.45 0.66
CA ARG A 61 -14.68 -10.85 0.63
C ARG A 61 -13.84 -11.17 1.87
N ALA A 62 -14.11 -12.35 2.44
CA ALA A 62 -13.38 -12.86 3.61
C ALA A 62 -11.86 -12.91 3.36
N GLY A 63 -11.09 -12.53 4.37
CA GLY A 63 -9.62 -12.54 4.32
C GLY A 63 -8.97 -11.19 3.99
N CYS A 64 -9.69 -10.24 3.36
CA CYS A 64 -9.13 -8.91 3.11
C CYS A 64 -8.87 -8.13 4.41
N GLY A 65 -9.76 -8.29 5.42
CA GLY A 65 -9.62 -7.67 6.74
C GLY A 65 -8.34 -8.08 7.49
N LEU A 66 -7.86 -9.31 7.31
CA LEU A 66 -6.60 -9.75 7.89
C LEU A 66 -5.39 -9.02 7.27
N ARG A 67 -5.44 -8.77 5.97
CA ARG A 67 -4.33 -8.13 5.23
C ARG A 67 -4.22 -6.64 5.50
N ILE A 68 -5.36 -5.95 5.67
CA ILE A 68 -5.39 -4.52 5.99
C ILE A 68 -5.32 -4.23 7.49
N ARG A 69 -5.27 -5.26 8.34
CA ARG A 69 -5.24 -5.10 9.79
C ARG A 69 -4.07 -4.22 10.22
N HIS A 70 -4.39 -3.22 11.04
CA HIS A 70 -3.42 -2.34 11.66
C HIS A 70 -2.45 -3.13 12.54
N SER A 71 -1.14 -2.95 12.35
CA SER A 71 -0.10 -3.72 13.05
C SER A 71 0.25 -3.20 14.45
N GLY A 72 -0.44 -2.15 14.91
CA GLY A 72 -0.13 -1.44 16.17
C GLY A 72 1.10 -0.55 16.10
N LEU A 73 1.70 -0.40 14.91
CA LEU A 73 2.87 0.44 14.67
C LEU A 73 2.47 1.91 14.48
N PRO A 74 3.39 2.88 14.64
CA PRO A 74 3.06 4.31 14.53
C PRO A 74 2.60 4.78 13.15
N VAL A 75 2.91 4.04 12.09
CA VAL A 75 2.46 4.33 10.72
C VAL A 75 1.98 3.04 10.08
N HIS A 76 0.75 3.05 9.56
CA HIS A 76 0.12 1.94 8.87
C HIS A 76 -0.12 2.26 7.39
N MET A 77 0.54 1.52 6.50
CA MET A 77 0.40 1.68 5.05
C MET A 77 -0.24 0.45 4.44
N VAL A 78 -1.31 0.66 3.67
CA VAL A 78 -2.04 -0.41 2.97
C VAL A 78 -1.83 -0.31 1.47
N GLN A 79 -1.36 -1.40 0.84
CA GLN A 79 -1.22 -1.47 -0.61
C GLN A 79 -2.45 -2.10 -1.28
N LEU A 80 -3.06 -1.35 -2.20
CA LEU A 80 -4.17 -1.77 -3.03
C LEU A 80 -3.69 -2.19 -4.42
N ALA A 81 -4.36 -3.17 -5.01
CA ALA A 81 -4.20 -3.55 -6.41
C ALA A 81 -5.56 -3.71 -7.09
N GLY A 82 -5.72 -3.14 -8.27
CA GLY A 82 -6.96 -3.23 -9.02
C GLY A 82 -6.88 -2.56 -10.38
N HIS A 83 -7.98 -2.65 -11.11
CA HIS A 83 -8.13 -2.14 -12.48
C HIS A 83 -9.37 -1.25 -12.62
N GLU A 84 -10.30 -1.27 -11.67
CA GLU A 84 -11.53 -0.50 -11.76
C GLU A 84 -11.46 0.70 -10.80
N ALA A 85 -11.60 1.92 -11.33
CA ALA A 85 -11.51 3.17 -10.56
C ALA A 85 -12.46 3.18 -9.34
N ALA A 86 -13.71 2.74 -9.52
CA ALA A 86 -14.69 2.67 -8.45
C ALA A 86 -14.27 1.73 -7.31
N HIS A 87 -13.70 0.56 -7.64
CA HIS A 87 -13.21 -0.37 -6.64
C HIS A 87 -11.93 0.13 -5.96
N MET A 88 -11.06 0.81 -6.68
CA MET A 88 -9.85 1.43 -6.12
C MET A 88 -10.24 2.51 -5.10
N ALA A 89 -11.17 3.41 -5.45
CA ALA A 89 -11.69 4.43 -4.56
C ALA A 89 -12.39 3.85 -3.31
N GLU A 90 -13.24 2.83 -3.49
CA GLU A 90 -13.89 2.15 -2.37
C GLU A 90 -12.87 1.44 -1.46
N GLY A 91 -11.92 0.72 -2.06
CA GLY A 91 -10.86 0.04 -1.31
C GLY A 91 -10.01 1.01 -0.49
N ALA A 92 -9.74 2.21 -1.04
CA ALA A 92 -9.04 3.27 -0.32
C ALA A 92 -9.87 3.81 0.85
N ARG A 93 -11.17 4.07 0.65
CA ARG A 93 -12.08 4.49 1.73
C ARG A 93 -12.14 3.46 2.85
N ILE A 94 -12.23 2.17 2.52
CA ILE A 94 -12.20 1.09 3.50
C ILE A 94 -10.85 1.06 4.24
N ALA A 95 -9.73 1.09 3.51
CA ALA A 95 -8.40 1.06 4.14
C ALA A 95 -8.18 2.23 5.10
N ALA A 96 -8.54 3.45 4.69
CA ALA A 96 -8.46 4.65 5.52
C ALA A 96 -9.43 4.58 6.72
N GLY A 97 -10.66 4.10 6.52
CA GLY A 97 -11.64 3.90 7.59
C GLY A 97 -11.20 2.86 8.64
N GLU A 98 -10.39 1.88 8.22
CA GLU A 98 -9.75 0.88 9.09
C GLU A 98 -8.40 1.35 9.66
N GLY A 99 -8.07 2.64 9.52
CA GLY A 99 -6.93 3.28 10.16
C GLY A 99 -5.62 3.25 9.37
N ALA A 100 -5.66 3.12 8.04
CA ALA A 100 -4.47 3.36 7.22
C ALA A 100 -4.07 4.84 7.25
N ASP A 101 -2.80 5.12 7.55
CA ASP A 101 -2.20 6.45 7.49
C ASP A 101 -1.73 6.81 6.08
N ILE A 102 -1.46 5.81 5.24
CA ILE A 102 -1.03 5.96 3.85
C ILE A 102 -1.69 4.85 3.01
N VAL A 103 -2.18 5.19 1.82
CA VAL A 103 -2.65 4.21 0.83
C VAL A 103 -1.61 4.11 -0.29
N ASP A 104 -1.29 2.91 -0.75
CA ASP A 104 -0.38 2.68 -1.86
C ASP A 104 -1.10 2.01 -3.03
N ILE A 105 -0.69 2.32 -4.26
CA ILE A 105 -1.27 1.74 -5.48
C ILE A 105 -0.24 0.83 -6.14
N ASN A 106 -0.52 -0.47 -6.17
CA ASN A 106 0.32 -1.43 -6.87
C ASN A 106 0.20 -1.26 -8.39
N MET A 107 1.24 -0.64 -8.98
CA MET A 107 1.43 -0.57 -10.43
C MET A 107 2.68 -1.32 -10.91
N GLY A 108 3.26 -2.18 -10.04
CA GLY A 108 4.56 -2.79 -10.29
C GLY A 108 4.57 -4.32 -10.39
N CYS A 109 3.60 -5.03 -9.80
CA CYS A 109 3.69 -6.49 -9.70
C CYS A 109 3.51 -7.16 -11.09
N PRO A 110 4.47 -7.98 -11.56
CA PRO A 110 4.37 -8.67 -12.85
C PRO A 110 3.71 -10.05 -12.77
N ALA A 111 3.34 -10.52 -11.57
CA ALA A 111 2.81 -11.86 -11.38
C ALA A 111 1.54 -12.08 -12.21
N LYS A 112 1.45 -13.24 -12.90
CA LYS A 112 0.34 -13.56 -13.83
C LYS A 112 -1.05 -13.41 -13.20
N LYS A 113 -1.16 -13.71 -11.90
CA LYS A 113 -2.43 -13.56 -11.13
C LYS A 113 -2.88 -12.10 -11.01
N VAL A 114 -1.95 -11.15 -11.04
CA VAL A 114 -2.21 -9.70 -10.96
C VAL A 114 -2.41 -9.13 -12.37
N THR A 115 -1.44 -9.38 -13.26
CA THR A 115 -1.47 -8.85 -14.63
C THR A 115 -2.59 -9.47 -15.48
N GLY A 116 -3.02 -10.70 -15.20
CA GLY A 116 -4.19 -11.32 -15.83
C GLY A 116 -5.53 -10.67 -15.45
N GLY A 117 -5.56 -9.92 -14.35
CA GLY A 117 -6.67 -9.02 -13.98
C GLY A 117 -6.46 -7.57 -14.42
N TYR A 118 -5.51 -7.32 -15.33
CA TYR A 118 -5.13 -6.00 -15.83
C TYR A 118 -4.67 -5.00 -14.75
N ALA A 119 -4.19 -5.50 -13.61
CA ALA A 119 -3.63 -4.72 -12.52
C ALA A 119 -2.09 -4.84 -12.45
N GLY A 120 -1.47 -4.18 -11.47
CA GLY A 120 -0.01 -4.23 -11.29
C GLY A 120 0.72 -3.62 -12.47
N SER A 121 1.80 -4.24 -12.94
CA SER A 121 2.60 -3.69 -14.05
C SER A 121 1.87 -3.69 -15.40
N ALA A 122 0.73 -4.37 -15.52
CA ALA A 122 -0.11 -4.28 -16.72
C ALA A 122 -0.66 -2.85 -16.94
N LEU A 123 -0.87 -2.09 -15.86
CA LEU A 123 -1.34 -0.70 -15.91
C LEU A 123 -0.35 0.22 -16.64
N MET A 124 0.95 -0.12 -16.63
CA MET A 124 1.98 0.69 -17.30
C MET A 124 1.92 0.62 -18.83
N ARG A 125 0.98 -0.15 -19.40
CA ARG A 125 0.68 -0.17 -20.83
C ARG A 125 -0.36 0.88 -21.25
N ASP A 126 -1.12 1.40 -20.30
CA ASP A 126 -2.19 2.37 -20.51
C ASP A 126 -2.11 3.43 -19.40
N LEU A 127 -1.36 4.49 -19.68
CA LEU A 127 -1.06 5.53 -18.69
C LEU A 127 -2.28 6.39 -18.37
N ASP A 128 -3.20 6.58 -19.32
CA ASP A 128 -4.44 7.34 -19.10
C ASP A 128 -5.34 6.58 -18.12
N HIS A 129 -5.45 5.26 -18.32
CA HIS A 129 -6.16 4.42 -17.38
C HIS A 129 -5.47 4.40 -16.00
N ALA A 130 -4.14 4.26 -15.93
CA ALA A 130 -3.41 4.32 -14.67
C ALA A 130 -3.64 5.65 -13.92
N LEU A 131 -3.64 6.78 -14.64
CA LEU A 131 -3.95 8.09 -14.08
C LEU A 131 -5.37 8.15 -13.51
N SER A 132 -6.36 7.60 -14.22
CA SER A 132 -7.75 7.54 -13.72
C SER A 132 -7.87 6.78 -12.39
N LEU A 133 -7.04 5.75 -12.17
CA LEU A 133 -7.00 5.02 -10.90
C LEU A 133 -6.35 5.85 -9.79
N ILE A 134 -5.27 6.58 -10.09
CA ILE A 134 -4.61 7.47 -9.13
C ILE A 134 -5.58 8.58 -8.70
N GLU A 135 -6.22 9.25 -9.66
CA GLU A 135 -7.19 10.32 -9.40
C GLU A 135 -8.36 9.82 -8.56
N ALA A 136 -8.87 8.61 -8.86
CA ALA A 136 -9.96 8.01 -8.10
C ALA A 136 -9.57 7.72 -6.64
N VAL A 137 -8.34 7.26 -6.39
CA VAL A 137 -7.86 6.99 -5.02
C VAL A 137 -7.59 8.29 -4.27
N VAL A 138 -6.85 9.23 -4.88
CA VAL A 138 -6.54 10.54 -4.30
C VAL A 138 -7.81 11.32 -3.97
N GLY A 139 -8.82 11.29 -4.84
CA GLY A 139 -10.09 11.97 -4.60
C GLY A 139 -10.99 11.29 -3.56
N ALA A 140 -10.68 10.04 -3.16
CA ALA A 140 -11.51 9.27 -2.25
C ALA A 140 -11.06 9.35 -0.77
N VAL A 141 -9.83 9.77 -0.49
CA VAL A 141 -9.27 9.79 0.87
C VAL A 141 -8.41 11.03 1.14
N GLU A 142 -8.35 11.43 2.41
CA GLU A 142 -7.55 12.56 2.90
C GLU A 142 -6.12 12.15 3.32
N VAL A 143 -5.85 10.85 3.37
CA VAL A 143 -4.52 10.33 3.70
C VAL A 143 -3.62 10.37 2.46
N PRO A 144 -2.30 10.51 2.63
CA PRO A 144 -1.36 10.44 1.51
C PRO A 144 -1.55 9.15 0.69
N VAL A 145 -1.41 9.30 -0.63
CA VAL A 145 -1.43 8.25 -1.64
C VAL A 145 -0.09 8.24 -2.37
#